data_AF-A0A6A5AAK4-F1
#
_entry.id   AF-A0A6A5AAK4-F1
#
_cell.length_a   1.000
_cell.length_b   1.000
_cell.length_c   1.000
_cell.angle_alpha   90.00
_cell.angle_beta   90.00
_cell.angle_gamma   90.00
#
_symmetry.space_group_name_H-M   'P 1'
#
loop_
_entity.id
_entity.type
_entity.pdbx_description
1 polymer ?
#
loop_
_entity_poly.entity_id
_entity_poly.type
_entity_poly.pdbx_seq_one_letter_code
_entity_poly.pdbx_strand_id
1 'polypeptide(L)'
;MSVDPILLHDNSPMLITPFERFIFVLDDVSFNVFSGAGYPGQGGVYYGKRGRLYVSSYRLVYVELDPSNRHFRSFSLPLYNIASSHRFCVPYFGRPTYEGIVSSVPGGGLVGPGKFCVTFHGVGFDEFRSFYAPLFDHSRDLHRQMHALPTASIVQVPGPVSLQSAEVLKQKLAFTNPADPFTLFISKSPVPNDSE
;
A
#
# COMPACT_ATOMS: atom_id res chain seq x y z
N MET A 1 -2.17 1.57 6.08
CA MET A 1 -3.29 2.20 5.35
C MET A 1 -3.10 3.70 5.35
N SER A 2 -3.42 4.39 4.25
CA SER A 2 -3.45 5.87 4.25
C SER A 2 -4.50 6.35 3.26
N VAL A 3 -5.40 7.20 3.73
CA VAL A 3 -6.16 8.12 2.87
C VAL A 3 -5.16 9.12 2.29
N ASP A 4 -5.32 9.47 1.02
CA ASP A 4 -4.53 10.45 0.29
C ASP A 4 -3.00 10.27 0.43
N PRO A 5 -2.43 9.11 0.00
CA PRO A 5 -0.98 8.97 -0.12
C PRO A 5 -0.36 10.08 -0.98
N ILE A 6 0.93 10.34 -0.77
CA ILE A 6 1.69 11.31 -1.58
C ILE A 6 1.67 10.85 -3.03
N LEU A 7 1.20 11.72 -3.92
CA LEU A 7 1.20 11.54 -5.36
C LEU A 7 2.29 12.41 -5.99
N LEU A 8 2.91 11.92 -7.05
CA LEU A 8 3.84 12.65 -7.89
C LEU A 8 3.08 13.58 -8.84
N HIS A 9 3.81 14.44 -9.57
CA HIS A 9 3.23 15.42 -10.49
C HIS A 9 2.34 14.81 -11.59
N ASP A 10 2.56 13.55 -11.93
CA ASP A 10 1.80 12.79 -12.93
C ASP A 10 0.61 12.01 -12.34
N ASN A 11 0.26 12.26 -11.07
CA ASN A 11 -0.72 11.52 -10.28
C ASN A 11 -0.37 10.03 -10.05
N SER A 12 0.88 9.62 -10.27
CA SER A 12 1.34 8.31 -9.83
C SER A 12 1.64 8.33 -8.33
N PRO A 13 1.39 7.24 -7.58
CA PRO A 13 1.71 7.20 -6.16
C PRO A 13 3.22 7.18 -5.93
N MET A 14 3.68 7.93 -4.93
CA MET A 14 5.07 7.86 -4.48
C MET A 14 5.36 6.48 -3.87
N LEU A 15 6.50 5.88 -4.22
CA LEU A 15 6.97 4.61 -3.65
C LEU A 15 7.27 4.78 -2.15
N ILE A 16 6.85 3.82 -1.32
CA ILE A 16 7.13 3.83 0.14
C ILE A 16 8.56 3.36 0.42
N THR A 17 9.10 2.50 -0.44
CA THR A 17 10.43 1.90 -0.28
C THR A 17 11.12 1.78 -1.63
N PRO A 18 12.46 1.88 -1.70
CA PRO A 18 13.21 1.66 -2.95
C PRO A 18 12.96 0.29 -3.61
N PHE A 19 12.42 -0.66 -2.85
CA PHE A 19 12.12 -2.01 -3.32
C PHE A 19 10.66 -2.18 -3.77
N GLU A 20 9.83 -1.15 -3.62
CA GLU A 20 8.47 -1.15 -4.14
C GLU A 20 8.51 -0.85 -5.64
N ARG A 21 7.79 -1.66 -6.42
CA ARG A 21 7.51 -1.38 -7.82
C ARG A 21 6.05 -1.67 -8.10
N PHE A 22 5.41 -0.78 -8.87
CA PHE A 22 4.09 -1.08 -9.42
C PHE A 22 4.23 -2.06 -10.58
N ILE A 23 3.63 -3.23 -10.40
CA ILE A 23 3.65 -4.37 -11.32
C ILE A 23 2.53 -4.21 -12.34
N PHE A 24 1.40 -3.66 -11.92
CA PHE A 24 0.21 -3.51 -12.75
C PHE A 24 -0.50 -2.18 -12.48
N VAL A 25 -1.08 -1.60 -13.53
CA VAL A 25 -1.91 -0.39 -13.44
C VAL A 25 -3.18 -0.66 -14.25
N LEU A 26 -4.32 -0.42 -13.62
CA LEU A 26 -5.63 -0.60 -14.22
C LEU A 26 -6.32 0.75 -14.32
N ASP A 27 -6.72 1.09 -15.53
CA ASP A 27 -7.56 2.25 -15.82
C ASP A 27 -9.05 1.92 -15.68
N ASP A 28 -9.86 2.97 -15.55
CA ASP A 28 -11.32 2.87 -15.53
C ASP A 28 -11.82 1.93 -14.44
N VAL A 29 -11.51 2.28 -13.20
CA VAL A 29 -11.92 1.55 -11.98
C VAL A 29 -12.65 2.52 -11.06
N SER A 30 -13.67 2.06 -10.34
CA SER A 30 -14.25 2.80 -9.21
C SER A 30 -13.90 2.12 -7.90
N PHE A 31 -13.84 2.90 -6.82
CA PHE A 31 -13.35 2.43 -5.54
C PHE A 31 -14.16 2.98 -4.40
N ASN A 32 -14.65 2.11 -3.51
CA ASN A 32 -15.42 2.53 -2.35
C ASN A 32 -14.83 1.88 -1.11
N VAL A 33 -14.72 2.62 -0.01
CA VAL A 33 -14.40 2.06 1.30
C VAL A 33 -15.26 2.67 2.39
N PHE A 34 -15.81 1.80 3.23
CA PHE A 34 -16.71 2.14 4.32
C PHE A 34 -16.11 1.63 5.62
N SER A 35 -15.78 2.52 6.54
CA SER A 35 -15.20 2.20 7.84
C SER A 35 -16.08 2.72 8.95
N GLY A 36 -16.29 1.92 10.00
CA GLY A 36 -17.08 2.29 11.18
C GLY A 36 -18.52 1.79 11.13
N ALA A 37 -19.17 1.78 12.30
CA ALA A 37 -20.44 1.08 12.53
C ALA A 37 -21.70 1.92 12.27
N GLY A 38 -21.58 3.15 11.75
CA GLY A 38 -22.72 4.01 11.44
C GLY A 38 -23.59 4.31 12.68
N TYR A 39 -23.32 5.47 13.31
CA TYR A 39 -24.08 6.13 14.38
C TYR A 39 -23.44 6.09 15.78
N PRO A 40 -23.27 7.26 16.46
CA PRO A 40 -23.24 8.61 15.93
C PRO A 40 -21.78 9.08 15.74
N GLY A 41 -21.38 9.33 14.48
CA GLY A 41 -20.33 10.30 14.15
C GLY A 41 -18.91 9.82 13.81
N GLN A 42 -18.60 8.52 13.90
CA GLN A 42 -17.24 8.02 13.58
C GLN A 42 -17.32 6.96 12.48
N GLY A 43 -17.72 7.37 11.29
CA GLY A 43 -17.68 6.54 10.08
C GLY A 43 -16.91 7.26 8.98
N GLY A 44 -15.87 6.62 8.44
CA GLY A 44 -15.12 7.10 7.29
C GLY A 44 -15.66 6.48 6.02
N VAL A 45 -16.21 7.29 5.11
CA VAL A 45 -16.71 6.82 3.83
C VAL A 45 -16.00 7.55 2.70
N TYR A 46 -15.36 6.78 1.82
CA TYR A 46 -14.60 7.30 0.70
C TYR A 46 -15.11 6.65 -0.58
N TYR A 47 -15.48 7.50 -1.54
CA TYR A 47 -16.03 7.09 -2.82
C TYR A 47 -15.18 7.66 -3.94
N GLY A 48 -14.64 6.77 -4.76
CA GLY A 48 -13.94 7.04 -6.00
C GLY A 48 -14.81 6.64 -7.17
N LYS A 49 -15.05 7.58 -8.08
CA LYS A 49 -15.95 7.39 -9.22
C LYS A 49 -15.26 6.76 -10.41
N ARG A 50 -14.11 7.28 -10.81
CA ARG A 50 -13.40 6.81 -12.00
C ARG A 50 -11.91 7.16 -11.92
N GLY A 51 -11.11 6.16 -11.62
CA GLY A 51 -9.69 6.33 -11.36
C GLY A 51 -8.83 5.21 -11.88
N ARG A 52 -7.58 5.22 -11.42
CA ARG A 52 -6.58 4.18 -11.65
C ARG A 52 -6.34 3.38 -10.39
N LEU A 53 -6.14 2.07 -10.56
CA LEU A 53 -5.66 1.19 -9.51
C LEU A 53 -4.23 0.75 -9.82
N TYR A 54 -3.30 1.14 -8.95
CA TYR A 54 -1.91 0.72 -8.98
C TYR A 54 -1.71 -0.48 -8.07
N VAL A 55 -0.99 -1.49 -8.54
CA VAL A 55 -0.75 -2.74 -7.82
C VAL A 55 0.75 -2.93 -7.65
N SER A 56 1.23 -2.97 -6.39
CA SER A 56 2.60 -3.32 -6.05
C SER A 56 2.65 -4.63 -5.25
N SER A 57 3.86 -5.10 -4.96
CA SER A 57 4.08 -6.22 -4.04
C SER A 57 3.65 -5.94 -2.59
N TYR A 58 3.39 -4.67 -2.25
CA TYR A 58 3.09 -4.27 -0.88
C TYR A 58 1.67 -3.73 -0.70
N ARG A 59 1.08 -3.11 -1.73
CA ARG A 59 -0.20 -2.43 -1.61
C ARG A 59 -0.93 -2.27 -2.94
N LEU A 60 -2.23 -2.03 -2.83
CA LEU A 60 -3.04 -1.42 -3.87
C LEU A 60 -3.14 0.08 -3.59
N VAL A 61 -3.07 0.91 -4.63
CA VAL A 61 -3.32 2.35 -4.50
C VAL A 61 -4.34 2.76 -5.54
N TYR A 62 -5.50 3.24 -5.08
CA TYR A 62 -6.47 3.89 -5.96
C TYR A 62 -6.14 5.37 -6.06
N VAL A 63 -6.20 5.93 -7.27
CA VAL A 63 -6.08 7.37 -7.54
C VAL A 63 -7.28 7.81 -8.36
N GLU A 64 -8.04 8.76 -7.83
CA GLU A 64 -9.17 9.39 -8.51
C GLU A 64 -8.67 10.23 -9.69
N LEU A 65 -9.29 10.03 -10.85
CA LEU A 65 -9.01 10.82 -12.05
C LEU A 65 -10.18 11.73 -12.45
N ASP A 66 -11.38 11.53 -11.88
CA ASP A 66 -12.52 12.42 -12.10
C ASP A 66 -12.34 13.74 -11.32
N PRO A 67 -12.11 14.89 -12.01
CA PRO A 67 -11.91 16.17 -11.35
C PRO A 67 -13.18 16.69 -10.63
N SER A 68 -14.34 16.10 -10.90
CA SER A 68 -15.58 16.43 -10.19
C SER A 68 -15.56 15.96 -8.72
N ASN A 69 -14.74 14.95 -8.41
CA ASN A 69 -14.68 14.39 -7.07
C ASN A 69 -13.63 15.11 -6.21
N ARG A 70 -14.08 16.16 -5.51
CA ARG A 70 -13.18 17.00 -4.68
C ARG A 70 -12.92 16.45 -3.28
N HIS A 71 -13.72 15.50 -2.82
CA HIS A 71 -13.70 15.00 -1.45
C HIS A 71 -12.79 13.79 -1.24
N PHE A 72 -12.32 13.19 -2.34
CA PHE A 72 -11.51 11.99 -2.32
C PHE A 72 -10.52 12.01 -3.47
N ARG A 73 -9.22 11.87 -3.18
CA ARG A 73 -8.18 11.90 -4.22
C ARG A 73 -7.50 10.57 -4.40
N SER A 74 -7.15 9.89 -3.31
CA SER A 74 -6.49 8.59 -3.42
C SER A 74 -6.60 7.78 -2.14
N PHE A 75 -6.33 6.49 -2.26
CA PHE A 75 -6.40 5.58 -1.12
C PHE A 75 -5.41 4.43 -1.25
N SER A 76 -4.62 4.23 -0.21
CA SER A 76 -3.58 3.20 -0.14
C SER A 76 -3.99 2.04 0.76
N LEU A 77 -4.10 0.86 0.17
CA LEU A 77 -4.44 -0.44 0.75
C LEU A 77 -3.23 -1.38 0.83
N PRO A 78 -2.46 -1.44 1.93
CA PRO A 78 -1.43 -2.45 2.09
C PRO A 78 -2.02 -3.85 2.07
N LEU A 79 -1.42 -4.72 1.27
CA LEU A 79 -1.89 -6.10 1.09
C LEU A 79 -1.93 -6.82 2.43
N TYR A 80 -0.91 -6.64 3.26
CA TYR A 80 -0.83 -7.24 4.58
C TYR A 80 -1.97 -6.80 5.53
N ASN A 81 -2.66 -5.68 5.28
CA ASN A 81 -3.82 -5.26 6.09
C ASN A 81 -5.15 -5.81 5.61
N ILE A 82 -5.20 -6.35 4.39
CA ILE A 82 -6.41 -6.93 3.83
C ILE A 82 -6.63 -8.31 4.45
N ALA A 83 -7.84 -8.54 4.95
CA ALA A 83 -8.25 -9.80 5.54
C ALA A 83 -8.26 -10.93 4.50
N SER A 84 -7.96 -12.15 4.93
CA SER A 84 -7.94 -13.33 4.05
C SER A 84 -9.31 -13.68 3.44
N SER A 85 -10.41 -13.13 3.99
CA SER A 85 -11.77 -13.30 3.49
C SER A 85 -12.14 -12.36 2.32
N HIS A 86 -11.15 -11.91 1.54
CA HIS A 86 -11.40 -11.14 0.33
C HIS A 86 -12.03 -12.02 -0.76
N ARG A 87 -12.72 -11.40 -1.73
CA ARG A 87 -13.42 -12.12 -2.80
C ARG A 87 -13.39 -11.37 -4.12
N PHE A 88 -13.36 -12.16 -5.19
CA PHE A 88 -13.62 -11.71 -6.54
C PHE A 88 -15.05 -12.08 -6.91
N CYS A 89 -15.86 -11.11 -7.34
CA CYS A 89 -17.24 -11.33 -7.72
C CYS A 89 -17.40 -11.01 -9.21
N VAL A 90 -17.90 -11.98 -9.98
CA VAL A 90 -18.25 -11.80 -11.40
C VAL A 90 -19.75 -12.03 -11.51
N PRO A 91 -20.57 -10.96 -11.40
CA PRO A 91 -22.03 -11.12 -11.48
C PRO A 91 -22.44 -11.48 -12.92
N TYR A 92 -23.51 -12.27 -13.07
CA TYR A 92 -24.10 -12.56 -14.38
C TYR A 92 -24.53 -11.30 -15.14
N PHE A 93 -25.04 -10.32 -14.39
CA PHE A 93 -25.37 -8.98 -14.88
C PHE A 93 -24.67 -7.95 -14.01
N GLY A 94 -23.79 -7.17 -14.61
CA GLY A 94 -23.02 -6.13 -13.91
C GLY A 94 -21.55 -6.18 -14.26
N ARG A 95 -20.76 -5.41 -13.51
CA ARG A 95 -19.31 -5.36 -13.68
C ARG A 95 -18.63 -6.20 -12.60
N PRO A 96 -17.48 -6.83 -12.91
CA PRO A 96 -16.77 -7.60 -11.92
C PRO A 96 -16.24 -6.68 -10.81
N THR A 97 -16.20 -7.21 -9.58
CA THR A 97 -15.73 -6.50 -8.40
C THR A 97 -14.70 -7.29 -7.62
N TYR A 98 -13.83 -6.56 -6.92
CA TYR A 98 -12.91 -7.09 -5.92
C TYR A 98 -13.24 -6.46 -4.57
N GLU A 99 -13.62 -7.29 -3.60
CA GLU A 99 -14.15 -6.85 -2.32
C GLU A 99 -13.40 -7.48 -1.16
N GLY A 100 -13.29 -6.77 -0.06
CA GLY A 100 -12.66 -7.29 1.14
C GLY A 100 -12.82 -6.40 2.35
N ILE A 101 -12.25 -6.87 3.46
CA ILE A 101 -12.14 -6.11 4.70
C ILE A 101 -10.69 -5.72 4.87
N VAL A 102 -10.43 -4.49 5.30
CA VAL A 102 -9.09 -3.99 5.57
C VAL A 102 -9.02 -3.42 6.97
N SER A 103 -8.01 -3.80 7.74
CA SER A 103 -7.79 -3.27 9.09
C SER A 103 -7.30 -1.82 9.03
N SER A 104 -7.83 -0.95 9.90
CA SER A 104 -7.29 0.40 10.08
C SER A 104 -5.86 0.36 10.63
N VAL A 105 -5.09 1.41 10.36
CA VAL A 105 -3.83 1.67 11.06
C VAL A 105 -3.90 3.04 11.73
N PRO A 106 -3.17 3.26 12.83
CA PRO A 106 -3.02 4.59 13.43
C PRO A 106 -2.56 5.61 12.38
N GLY A 107 -3.26 6.75 12.31
CA GLY A 107 -2.96 7.82 11.35
C GLY A 107 -3.38 7.53 9.89
N GLY A 108 -4.00 6.38 9.60
CA GLY A 108 -4.34 5.97 8.24
C GLY A 108 -5.65 6.49 7.67
N GLY A 109 -6.37 7.35 8.41
CA GLY A 109 -7.65 7.96 8.00
C GLY A 109 -8.90 7.09 8.18
N LEU A 110 -8.76 5.78 8.36
CA LEU A 110 -9.88 4.90 8.74
C LEU A 110 -10.05 4.83 10.26
N VAL A 111 -11.28 5.05 10.72
CA VAL A 111 -11.69 4.99 12.15
C VAL A 111 -11.81 3.57 12.69
N GLY A 112 -11.78 2.55 11.83
CA GLY A 112 -11.89 1.13 12.17
C GLY A 112 -11.67 0.24 10.95
N PRO A 113 -12.00 -1.07 11.04
CA PRO A 113 -11.99 -1.94 9.88
C PRO A 113 -12.89 -1.38 8.78
N GLY A 114 -12.35 -1.30 7.57
CA GLY A 114 -13.04 -0.81 6.38
C GLY A 114 -13.46 -1.95 5.46
N LYS A 115 -14.70 -1.94 4.97
CA LYS A 115 -15.10 -2.77 3.84
C LYS A 115 -14.81 -2.01 2.56
N PHE A 116 -13.92 -2.54 1.72
CA PHE A 116 -13.61 -1.95 0.42
C PHE A 116 -14.26 -2.73 -0.72
N CYS A 117 -14.53 -2.03 -1.82
CA CYS A 117 -15.00 -2.59 -3.07
C CYS A 117 -14.35 -1.83 -4.24
N VAL A 118 -13.68 -2.57 -5.11
CA VAL A 118 -13.12 -2.11 -6.37
C VAL A 118 -14.02 -2.63 -7.49
N THR A 119 -14.56 -1.77 -8.34
CA THR A 119 -15.35 -2.18 -9.50
C THR A 119 -14.59 -1.88 -10.79
N PHE A 120 -14.42 -2.90 -11.62
CA PHE A 120 -13.63 -2.79 -12.85
C PHE A 120 -14.56 -2.39 -14.00
N HIS A 121 -14.41 -1.16 -14.49
CA HIS A 121 -15.19 -0.65 -15.61
C HIS A 121 -14.52 -0.97 -16.95
N GLY A 122 -13.18 -0.94 -16.99
CA GLY A 122 -12.39 -1.33 -18.14
C GLY A 122 -12.11 -2.83 -18.25
N VAL A 123 -11.11 -3.15 -19.07
CA VAL A 123 -10.51 -4.48 -19.18
C VAL A 123 -9.44 -4.68 -18.10
N GLY A 124 -9.00 -5.93 -17.88
CA GLY A 124 -7.88 -6.21 -16.97
C GLY A 124 -8.27 -6.93 -15.66
N PHE A 125 -9.54 -7.27 -15.46
CA PHE A 125 -10.00 -7.96 -14.24
C PHE A 125 -9.40 -9.36 -14.08
N ASP A 126 -9.34 -10.15 -15.15
CA ASP A 126 -8.83 -11.52 -15.09
C ASP A 126 -7.31 -11.55 -14.88
N GLU A 127 -6.60 -10.62 -15.53
CA GLU A 127 -5.18 -10.37 -15.31
C GLU A 127 -4.92 -9.92 -13.87
N PHE A 128 -5.69 -8.94 -13.38
CA PHE A 128 -5.62 -8.49 -12.00
C PHE A 128 -5.78 -9.67 -11.04
N ARG A 129 -6.81 -10.48 -11.20
CA ARG A 129 -7.07 -11.66 -10.36
C ARG A 129 -5.89 -12.63 -10.38
N SER A 130 -5.32 -12.88 -11.56
CA SER A 130 -4.22 -13.84 -11.75
C SER A 130 -2.92 -13.36 -11.10
N PHE A 131 -2.57 -12.08 -11.25
CA PHE A 131 -1.37 -11.50 -10.64
C PHE A 131 -1.55 -11.21 -9.15
N TYR A 132 -2.76 -10.90 -8.70
CA TYR A 132 -3.04 -10.53 -7.32
C TYR A 132 -2.84 -11.69 -6.34
N ALA A 133 -3.32 -12.89 -6.67
CA ALA A 133 -3.28 -14.04 -5.77
C ALA A 133 -1.87 -14.33 -5.20
N PRO A 134 -0.81 -14.50 -6.02
CA PRO A 134 0.53 -14.76 -5.49
C PRO A 134 1.09 -13.57 -4.68
N LEU A 135 0.78 -12.33 -5.06
CA LEU A 135 1.20 -11.14 -4.30
C LEU A 135 0.54 -11.10 -2.92
N PHE A 136 -0.74 -11.42 -2.86
CA PHE A 136 -1.49 -11.47 -1.61
C PHE A 136 -0.99 -12.60 -0.70
N ASP A 137 -0.75 -13.78 -1.24
CA ASP A 137 -0.21 -14.92 -0.50
C ASP A 137 1.17 -14.59 0.09
N HIS A 138 2.06 -13.98 -0.71
CA HIS A 138 3.37 -13.55 -0.23
C HIS A 138 3.28 -12.50 0.88
N SER A 139 2.27 -11.62 0.84
CA SER A 139 2.04 -10.62 1.89
C SER A 139 1.60 -11.23 3.24
N ARG A 140 1.23 -12.51 3.31
CA ARG A 140 0.77 -13.15 4.56
C ARG A 140 1.91 -13.32 5.57
N ASP A 141 3.14 -13.57 5.12
CA ASP A 141 4.29 -13.66 6.01
C ASP A 141 4.59 -12.29 6.61
N LEU A 142 4.54 -11.23 5.77
CA LEU A 142 4.64 -9.85 6.22
C LEU A 142 3.51 -9.48 7.20
N HIS A 143 2.29 -9.92 6.95
CA HIS A 143 1.17 -9.73 7.87
C HIS A 143 1.49 -10.31 9.26
N ARG A 144 1.97 -11.55 9.34
CA ARG A 144 2.35 -12.17 10.63
C ARG A 144 3.44 -11.37 11.34
N GLN A 145 4.47 -10.94 10.61
CA GLN A 145 5.57 -10.14 11.18
C GLN A 145 5.07 -8.79 11.70
N MET A 146 4.28 -8.06 10.91
CA MET A 146 3.76 -6.75 11.29
C MET A 146 2.80 -6.83 12.48
N HIS A 147 1.94 -7.86 12.53
CA HIS A 147 1.02 -8.07 13.65
C HIS A 147 1.71 -8.49 14.96
N ALA A 148 2.94 -9.03 14.88
CA ALA A 148 3.75 -9.29 16.07
C ALA A 148 4.40 -8.02 16.65
N LEU A 149 4.45 -6.91 15.89
CA LEU A 149 5.03 -5.66 16.36
C LEU A 149 4.02 -4.88 17.21
N PRO A 150 4.44 -4.30 18.35
CA PRO A 150 3.56 -3.49 19.21
C PRO A 150 3.10 -2.20 18.52
N THR A 151 3.89 -1.66 17.59
CA THR A 151 3.57 -0.45 16.81
C THR A 151 3.92 -0.67 15.34
N ALA A 152 3.02 -1.30 14.58
CA ALA A 152 3.22 -1.47 13.15
C ALA A 152 3.05 -0.12 12.41
N SER A 153 4.07 0.30 11.66
CA SER A 153 4.02 1.47 10.78
C SER A 153 3.99 1.09 9.30
N ILE A 154 3.32 1.91 8.50
CA ILE A 154 3.24 1.75 7.04
C ILE A 154 4.61 1.89 6.34
N VAL A 155 5.59 2.55 6.99
CA VAL A 155 6.94 2.77 6.44
C VAL A 155 7.91 1.63 6.80
N GLN A 156 7.55 0.77 7.76
CA GLN A 156 8.43 -0.29 8.27
C GLN A 156 8.37 -1.58 7.44
N VAL A 157 8.26 -1.45 6.13
CA VAL A 157 8.20 -2.61 5.24
C VAL A 157 9.60 -3.23 5.12
N PRO A 158 9.77 -4.54 5.39
CA PRO A 158 11.05 -5.22 5.24
C PRO A 158 11.57 -5.07 3.81
N GLY A 159 12.85 -4.71 3.69
CA GLY A 159 13.58 -4.80 2.43
C GLY A 159 13.70 -6.26 1.96
N PRO A 160 14.15 -6.49 0.71
CA PRO A 160 14.31 -7.82 0.15
C PRO A 160 15.23 -8.66 1.04
N VAL A 161 14.84 -9.93 1.24
CA VAL A 161 15.55 -10.93 2.05
C VAL A 161 17.00 -11.11 1.57
N SER A 162 17.33 -10.74 0.33
CA SER A 162 18.71 -10.74 -0.18
C SER A 162 19.66 -9.87 0.66
N LEU A 163 19.17 -8.80 1.28
CA LEU A 163 19.95 -7.97 2.22
C LEU A 163 20.11 -8.59 3.61
N GLN A 164 19.35 -9.65 3.92
CA GLN A 164 19.45 -10.42 5.15
C GLN A 164 20.42 -11.60 5.05
N SER A 165 21.05 -11.81 3.87
CA SER A 165 22.15 -12.76 3.73
C SER A 165 23.24 -12.40 4.74
N ALA A 166 23.60 -13.37 5.58
CA ALA A 166 24.28 -13.23 6.86
C ALA A 166 25.69 -12.60 6.86
N GLU A 167 26.17 -12.03 5.75
CA GLU A 167 27.52 -11.46 5.63
C GLU A 167 27.61 -9.95 5.92
N VAL A 168 26.48 -9.22 6.08
CA VAL A 168 26.53 -7.74 6.23
C VAL A 168 25.69 -7.22 7.41
N LEU A 169 25.71 -7.90 8.55
CA LEU A 169 25.31 -7.29 9.84
C LEU A 169 26.44 -6.42 10.43
N LYS A 170 27.12 -5.63 9.58
CA LYS A 170 27.88 -4.47 10.07
C LYS A 170 26.83 -3.38 10.32
N GLN A 171 26.50 -3.14 11.60
CA GLN A 171 25.68 -2.00 12.00
C GLN A 171 26.26 -0.72 11.38
N LYS A 172 25.59 -0.19 10.36
CA LYS A 172 25.99 1.08 9.74
C LYS A 172 25.33 2.19 10.54
N LEU A 173 26.15 3.00 11.21
CA LEU A 173 25.70 4.20 11.90
C LEU A 173 25.25 5.22 10.85
N ALA A 174 24.01 5.71 11.00
CA ALA A 174 23.47 6.78 10.18
C ALA A 174 23.25 8.03 11.05
N PHE A 175 23.50 9.20 10.47
CA PHE A 175 23.33 10.51 11.09
C PHE A 175 22.36 11.34 10.26
N THR A 176 21.57 12.18 10.92
CA THR A 176 20.67 13.14 10.26
C THR A 176 21.22 14.55 10.44
N ASN A 177 21.11 15.39 9.42
CA ASN A 177 21.41 16.81 9.60
C ASN A 177 20.28 17.47 10.43
N PRO A 178 20.57 18.10 11.58
CA PRO A 178 19.53 18.79 12.35
C PRO A 178 18.86 19.95 11.59
N ALA A 179 19.55 20.54 10.61
CA ALA A 179 19.01 21.62 9.76
C ALA A 179 18.24 21.10 8.53
N ASP A 180 18.41 19.83 8.17
CA ASP A 180 17.71 19.17 7.08
C ASP A 180 17.44 17.70 7.44
N PRO A 181 16.33 17.42 8.13
CA PRO A 181 16.03 16.09 8.65
C PRO A 181 15.72 15.06 7.56
N PHE A 182 15.59 15.48 6.28
CA PHE A 182 15.36 14.58 5.15
C PHE A 182 16.66 14.04 4.55
N THR A 183 17.82 14.57 4.93
CA THR A 183 19.12 14.08 4.46
C THR A 183 19.74 13.13 5.49
N LEU A 184 19.92 11.88 5.07
CA LEU A 184 20.56 10.81 5.84
C LEU A 184 22.01 10.59 5.37
N PHE A 185 22.95 10.64 6.30
CA PHE A 185 24.35 10.31 6.07
C PHE A 185 24.65 8.93 6.63
N ILE A 186 25.28 8.07 5.82
CA ILE A 186 25.68 6.72 6.24
C ILE A 186 27.19 6.71 6.41
N SER A 187 27.67 6.42 7.62
CA SER A 187 29.10 6.25 7.86
C SER A 187 29.60 4.97 7.16
N LYS A 188 30.49 5.14 6.18
CA LYS A 188 31.27 4.02 5.63
C LYS A 188 32.47 3.80 6.56
N SER A 189 32.62 2.58 7.07
CA SER A 189 33.86 2.17 7.74
C SER A 189 35.03 2.39 6.77
N PRO A 190 36.19 2.91 7.23
CA PRO A 190 37.35 3.03 6.37
C PRO A 190 37.78 1.65 5.88
N VAL A 191 38.03 1.55 4.58
CA VAL A 191 38.68 0.38 3.96
C VAL A 191 40.11 0.39 4.51
N PRO A 192 40.61 -0.70 5.12
CA PRO A 192 42.01 -0.76 5.50
C PRO A 192 42.86 -0.64 4.23
N ASN A 193 43.77 0.32 4.21
CA ASN A 193 44.78 0.41 3.17
C ASN A 193 45.70 -0.80 3.35
N ASP A 194 45.61 -1.77 2.44
CA ASP A 194 46.65 -2.77 2.27
C ASP A 194 47.87 -2.05 1.71
N SER A 195 48.84 -1.78 2.60
CA SER A 195 50.17 -1.34 2.23
C SER A 195 51.02 -2.56 1.92
N GLU A 196 51.39 -2.73 0.65
CA GLU A 196 52.56 -3.49 0.21
C GLU A 196 53.41 -2.61 -0.70
#